data_AF-A0A7W8A289-F1
#
_entry.id   AF-A0A7W8A289-F1
#
_cell.length_a   1.000
_cell.length_b   1.000
_cell.length_c   1.000
_cell.angle_alpha   90.00
_cell.angle_beta   90.00
_cell.angle_gamma   90.00
#
_symmetry.space_group_name_H-M   'P 1'
#
loop_
_entity.id
_entity.type
_entity.pdbx_description
1 polymer ?
#
loop_
_entity_poly.entity_id
_entity_poly.type
_entity_poly.pdbx_seq_one_letter_code
_entity_poly.pdbx_strand_id
1 'polypeptide(L)'
;MHVSEIDLPLLERRVSLLEGAIFSGVPMLSIADRFDALHTRIDETSRNVIEKMETRFDAVDLRFDGIDQRFDGIDQRFDGIDQRLDAMDHRFDGIDQRLDGMDLRFDAIDQRLDGMDLRFDGIDRRLDAMDLRFDAIDQRFDALETSINERFEKVDERFQKIDERFEKIDERFEQVEDRLTRVEGQLVDIKAMLISLGAKNPN
;
A
#
# COMPACT_ATOMS: atom_id res chain seq x y z
N MET A 1 -34.52 -128.78 30.70
CA MET A 1 -33.56 -128.05 29.85
C MET A 1 -34.02 -128.23 28.41
N HIS A 2 -34.73 -127.25 27.85
CA HIS A 2 -35.00 -127.21 26.41
C HIS A 2 -34.50 -125.86 25.93
N VAL A 3 -33.28 -125.90 25.38
CA VAL A 3 -32.69 -124.80 24.64
C VAL A 3 -33.51 -124.69 23.37
N SER A 4 -34.29 -123.62 23.23
CA SER A 4 -34.99 -123.28 22.00
C SER A 4 -33.98 -123.24 20.86
N GLU A 5 -34.12 -124.18 19.94
CA GLU A 5 -33.27 -124.34 18.76
C GLU A 5 -33.33 -123.05 17.95
N ILE A 6 -32.19 -122.40 17.75
CA ILE A 6 -32.09 -121.22 16.91
C ILE A 6 -32.34 -121.70 15.47
N ASP A 7 -33.43 -121.22 14.86
CA ASP A 7 -33.76 -121.46 13.45
C ASP A 7 -32.75 -120.71 12.56
N LEU A 8 -31.60 -121.35 12.34
CA LEU A 8 -30.49 -120.89 11.53
C LEU A 8 -30.93 -120.37 10.14
N PRO A 9 -31.83 -121.05 9.39
CA PRO A 9 -32.37 -120.54 8.13
C PRO A 9 -33.11 -119.19 8.24
N LEU A 10 -33.90 -119.00 9.30
CA LEU A 10 -34.61 -117.74 9.54
C LEU A 10 -33.63 -116.63 9.92
N LEU A 11 -32.60 -116.98 10.69
CA LEU A 11 -31.52 -116.06 11.07
C LEU A 11 -30.70 -115.63 9.83
N GLU A 12 -30.31 -116.56 8.97
CA GLU A 12 -29.62 -116.29 7.70
C GLU A 12 -30.45 -115.40 6.79
N ARG A 13 -31.76 -115.66 6.68
CA ARG A 13 -32.66 -114.81 5.87
C ARG A 13 -32.78 -113.39 6.43
N ARG A 14 -32.83 -113.23 7.75
CA ARG A 14 -32.89 -111.91 8.40
C ARG A 14 -31.56 -111.16 8.29
N VAL A 15 -30.43 -111.86 8.39
CA VAL A 15 -29.09 -111.30 8.16
C VAL A 15 -28.95 -110.84 6.70
N SER A 16 -29.35 -111.66 5.75
CA SER A 16 -29.29 -111.32 4.32
C SER A 16 -30.22 -110.14 3.96
N LEU A 17 -31.40 -110.05 4.59
CA LEU A 17 -32.29 -108.88 4.45
C LEU A 17 -31.71 -107.61 5.09
N LEU A 18 -31.02 -107.72 6.23
CA LEU A 18 -30.31 -106.61 6.87
C LEU A 18 -29.10 -106.15 6.03
N GLU A 19 -28.37 -107.09 5.41
CA GLU A 19 -27.30 -106.82 4.45
C GLU A 19 -27.82 -106.18 3.15
N GLY A 20 -29.08 -106.43 2.78
CA GLY A 20 -29.74 -105.85 1.60
C GLY A 20 -30.39 -104.47 1.81
N ALA A 21 -30.68 -104.05 3.05
CA ALA A 21 -31.42 -102.82 3.32
C ALA A 21 -30.59 -101.55 3.00
N ILE A 22 -30.99 -100.77 1.99
CA ILE A 22 -30.20 -99.67 1.41
C ILE A 22 -30.17 -98.43 2.34
N PHE A 23 -28.99 -98.00 2.80
CA PHE A 23 -28.78 -96.67 3.41
C PHE A 23 -28.01 -95.70 2.48
N SER A 24 -27.33 -96.23 1.45
CA SER A 24 -26.36 -95.47 0.63
C SER A 24 -26.55 -95.57 -0.89
N GLY A 25 -27.62 -96.21 -1.39
CA GLY A 25 -27.95 -96.25 -2.82
C GLY A 25 -27.13 -97.23 -3.69
N VAL A 26 -26.25 -98.04 -3.11
CA VAL A 26 -25.43 -99.04 -3.83
C VAL A 26 -25.96 -100.46 -3.55
N PRO A 27 -26.47 -101.21 -4.55
CA PRO A 27 -27.01 -102.55 -4.34
C PRO A 27 -25.92 -103.63 -4.29
N MET A 28 -26.11 -104.66 -3.45
CA MET A 28 -25.24 -105.86 -3.28
C MET A 28 -23.85 -105.62 -2.64
N LEU A 29 -23.81 -104.98 -1.46
CA LEU A 29 -22.59 -104.89 -0.64
C LEU A 29 -22.87 -105.42 0.78
N SER A 30 -21.90 -106.12 1.36
CA SER A 30 -21.98 -106.61 2.75
C SER A 30 -22.00 -105.43 3.74
N ILE A 31 -22.37 -105.68 5.01
CA ILE A 31 -22.32 -104.63 6.05
C ILE A 31 -20.90 -104.05 6.21
N ALA A 32 -19.85 -104.87 6.06
CA ALA A 32 -18.46 -104.40 6.11
C ALA A 32 -18.15 -103.42 4.96
N ASP A 33 -18.51 -103.80 3.72
CA ASP A 33 -18.32 -102.94 2.55
C ASP A 33 -19.10 -101.61 2.66
N ARG A 34 -20.26 -101.64 3.32
CA ARG A 34 -21.06 -100.43 3.62
C ARG A 34 -20.36 -99.52 4.63
N PHE A 35 -19.70 -100.06 5.64
CA PHE A 35 -18.90 -99.29 6.59
C PHE A 35 -17.66 -98.69 5.93
N ASP A 36 -16.99 -99.42 5.03
CA ASP A 36 -15.84 -98.92 4.26
C ASP A 36 -16.25 -97.81 3.29
N ALA A 37 -17.39 -97.97 2.61
CA ALA A 37 -17.96 -96.92 1.76
C ALA A 37 -18.34 -95.67 2.58
N LEU A 38 -18.87 -95.85 3.79
CA LEU A 38 -19.20 -94.75 4.69
C LEU A 38 -17.95 -94.02 5.19
N HIS A 39 -16.89 -94.74 5.60
CA HIS A 39 -15.61 -94.14 5.96
C HIS A 39 -15.02 -93.36 4.78
N THR A 40 -15.01 -93.95 3.58
CA THR A 40 -14.52 -93.29 2.36
C THR A 40 -15.27 -91.99 2.10
N ARG A 41 -16.61 -92.00 2.22
CA ARG A 41 -17.44 -90.80 2.03
C ARG A 41 -17.22 -89.75 3.12
N ILE A 42 -17.01 -90.16 4.37
CA ILE A 42 -16.68 -89.26 5.48
C ILE A 42 -15.31 -88.63 5.25
N ASP A 43 -14.30 -89.40 4.85
CA ASP A 43 -12.96 -88.91 4.55
C ASP A 43 -12.98 -87.93 3.37
N GLU A 44 -13.72 -88.26 2.32
CA GLU A 44 -13.92 -87.38 1.17
C GLU A 44 -14.64 -86.09 1.57
N THR A 45 -15.71 -86.18 2.37
CA THR A 45 -16.43 -85.00 2.85
C THR A 45 -15.55 -84.14 3.74
N SER A 46 -14.77 -84.75 4.64
CA SER A 46 -13.86 -84.06 5.55
C SER A 46 -12.75 -83.35 4.77
N ARG A 47 -12.14 -84.03 3.78
CA ARG A 47 -11.14 -83.46 2.89
C ARG A 47 -11.70 -82.28 2.09
N ASN A 48 -12.90 -82.43 1.53
CA ASN A 48 -13.58 -81.37 0.79
C ASN A 48 -13.90 -80.14 1.66
N VAL A 49 -14.24 -80.33 2.94
CA VAL A 49 -14.49 -79.21 3.87
C VAL A 49 -13.19 -78.51 4.23
N ILE A 50 -12.13 -79.25 4.54
CA ILE A 50 -10.81 -78.69 4.87
C ILE A 50 -10.26 -77.89 3.69
N GLU A 51 -10.27 -78.45 2.48
CA GLU A 51 -9.78 -77.78 1.28
C GLU A 51 -10.55 -76.48 0.98
N LYS A 52 -11.88 -76.50 1.14
CA LYS A 52 -12.72 -75.29 1.00
C LYS A 52 -12.46 -74.27 2.10
N MET A 53 -12.15 -74.70 3.31
CA MET A 53 -11.78 -73.80 4.41
C MET A 53 -10.43 -73.16 4.14
N GLU A 54 -9.40 -73.94 3.79
CA GLU A 54 -8.07 -73.43 3.42
C GLU A 54 -8.18 -72.40 2.29
N THR A 55 -8.87 -72.74 1.20
CA THR A 55 -9.10 -71.80 0.09
C THR A 55 -9.80 -70.51 0.53
N ARG A 56 -10.75 -70.60 1.48
CA ARG A 56 -11.45 -69.41 2.01
C ARG A 56 -10.55 -68.59 2.93
N PHE A 57 -9.72 -69.23 3.74
CA PHE A 57 -8.76 -68.53 4.60
C PHE A 57 -7.71 -67.81 3.75
N ASP A 58 -7.17 -68.45 2.72
CA ASP A 58 -6.26 -67.80 1.76
C ASP A 58 -6.91 -66.57 1.11
N ALA A 59 -8.18 -66.69 0.70
CA ALA A 59 -8.92 -65.58 0.13
C ALA A 59 -9.19 -64.43 1.14
N VAL A 60 -9.31 -64.76 2.43
CA VAL A 60 -9.46 -63.78 3.50
C VAL A 60 -8.13 -63.08 3.76
N ASP A 61 -7.02 -63.81 3.82
CA ASP A 61 -5.68 -63.26 4.01
C ASP A 61 -5.33 -62.29 2.89
N LEU A 62 -5.56 -62.68 1.62
CA LEU A 62 -5.39 -61.78 0.46
C LEU A 62 -6.25 -60.51 0.55
N ARG A 63 -7.45 -60.61 1.16
CA ARG A 63 -8.31 -59.45 1.37
C ARG A 63 -7.77 -58.55 2.47
N PHE A 64 -7.21 -59.12 3.55
CA PHE A 64 -6.57 -58.35 4.62
C PHE A 64 -5.31 -57.65 4.14
N ASP A 65 -4.46 -58.32 3.35
CA ASP A 65 -3.31 -57.68 2.68
C ASP A 65 -3.75 -56.49 1.83
N GLY A 66 -4.85 -56.65 1.07
CA GLY A 66 -5.43 -55.56 0.29
C GLY A 66 -6.05 -54.43 1.13
N ILE A 67 -6.47 -54.72 2.36
CA ILE A 67 -6.93 -53.70 3.30
C ILE A 67 -5.73 -52.93 3.88
N ASP A 68 -4.67 -53.63 4.28
CA ASP A 68 -3.45 -53.02 4.83
C ASP A 68 -2.81 -52.07 3.81
N GLN A 69 -2.68 -52.50 2.56
CA GLN A 69 -2.19 -51.63 1.47
C GLN A 69 -3.06 -50.38 1.27
N ARG A 70 -4.38 -50.47 1.50
CA ARG A 70 -5.26 -49.31 1.40
C ARG A 70 -5.07 -48.37 2.59
N PHE A 71 -4.82 -48.90 3.78
CA PHE A 71 -4.51 -48.09 4.96
C PHE A 71 -3.16 -47.39 4.82
N ASP A 72 -2.12 -48.07 4.33
CA ASP A 72 -0.83 -47.43 4.00
C ASP A 72 -1.02 -46.28 3.00
N GLY A 73 -1.86 -46.48 1.98
CA GLY A 73 -2.20 -45.43 1.01
C GLY A 73 -3.04 -44.30 1.59
N ILE A 74 -3.81 -44.54 2.66
CA ILE A 74 -4.54 -43.50 3.39
C ILE A 74 -3.57 -42.68 4.25
N ASP A 75 -2.65 -43.33 4.96
CA ASP A 75 -1.67 -42.66 5.82
C ASP A 75 -0.77 -41.73 4.99
N GLN A 76 -0.27 -42.19 3.86
CA GLN A 76 0.50 -41.36 2.93
C GLN A 76 -0.28 -40.13 2.42
N ARG A 77 -1.61 -40.27 2.25
CA ARG A 77 -2.45 -39.14 1.84
C ARG A 77 -2.65 -38.14 2.98
N PHE A 78 -2.76 -38.61 4.22
CA PHE A 78 -2.84 -37.74 5.39
C PHE A 78 -1.52 -36.99 5.60
N ASP A 79 -0.38 -37.66 5.50
CA ASP A 79 0.93 -36.99 5.54
C ASP A 79 1.05 -35.88 4.48
N GLY A 80 0.56 -36.15 3.27
CA GLY A 80 0.52 -35.15 2.20
C GLY A 80 -0.46 -33.98 2.44
N ILE A 81 -1.55 -34.23 3.18
CA ILE A 81 -2.48 -33.18 3.60
C ILE A 81 -1.82 -32.30 4.68
N ASP A 82 -1.18 -32.91 5.67
CA ASP A 82 -0.52 -32.18 6.76
C ASP A 82 0.59 -31.27 6.23
N GLN A 83 1.46 -31.78 5.34
CA GLN A 83 2.48 -30.96 4.68
C GLN A 83 1.89 -29.78 3.90
N ARG A 84 0.72 -29.96 3.29
CA ARG A 84 0.04 -28.89 2.55
C ARG A 84 -0.57 -27.85 3.49
N LEU A 85 -1.07 -28.27 4.64
CA LEU A 85 -1.58 -27.36 5.68
C LEU A 85 -0.43 -26.54 6.28
N ASP A 86 0.69 -27.17 6.62
CA ASP A 86 1.88 -26.46 7.11
C ASP A 86 2.38 -25.41 6.10
N ALA A 87 2.42 -25.77 4.81
CA ALA A 87 2.78 -24.82 3.75
C ALA A 87 1.75 -23.68 3.60
N MET A 88 0.48 -23.93 3.93
CA MET A 88 -0.57 -22.92 3.92
C MET A 88 -0.41 -21.95 5.08
N ASP A 89 -0.12 -22.46 6.28
CA ASP A 89 0.13 -21.64 7.47
C ASP A 89 1.32 -20.71 7.26
N HIS A 90 2.45 -21.23 6.76
CA HIS A 90 3.60 -20.39 6.39
C HIS A 90 3.28 -19.32 5.35
N ARG A 91 2.36 -19.62 4.42
CA ARG A 91 1.93 -18.64 3.42
C ARG A 91 1.05 -17.55 4.06
N PHE A 92 0.20 -17.91 5.02
CA PHE A 92 -0.60 -16.94 5.76
C PHE A 92 0.27 -16.06 6.66
N ASP A 93 1.24 -16.62 7.38
CA ASP A 93 2.23 -15.84 8.13
C ASP A 93 2.95 -14.81 7.23
N GLY A 94 3.34 -15.23 6.02
CA GLY A 94 3.96 -14.35 5.03
C GLY A 94 3.02 -13.28 4.46
N ILE A 95 1.70 -13.53 4.44
CA ILE A 95 0.70 -12.52 4.07
C ILE A 95 0.55 -11.52 5.21
N ASP A 96 0.43 -11.97 6.46
CA ASP A 96 0.28 -11.10 7.63
C ASP A 96 1.47 -10.16 7.77
N GLN A 97 2.71 -10.67 7.68
CA GLN A 97 3.91 -9.82 7.69
C GLN A 97 3.93 -8.77 6.59
N ARG A 98 3.38 -9.09 5.41
CA ARG A 98 3.29 -8.13 4.30
C ARG A 98 2.22 -7.07 4.55
N LEU A 99 1.10 -7.43 5.19
CA LEU A 99 0.06 -6.49 5.57
C LEU A 99 0.55 -5.55 6.66
N ASP A 100 1.21 -6.06 7.70
CA ASP A 100 1.86 -5.24 8.73
C ASP A 100 2.86 -4.24 8.11
N GLY A 101 3.65 -4.72 7.15
CA GLY A 101 4.59 -3.87 6.40
C GLY A 101 3.91 -2.84 5.50
N MET A 102 2.68 -3.09 5.04
CA MET A 102 1.88 -2.12 4.31
C MET A 102 1.31 -1.06 5.24
N ASP A 103 0.80 -1.44 6.41
CA ASP A 103 0.26 -0.52 7.41
C ASP A 103 1.32 0.48 7.86
N LEU A 104 2.53 0.01 8.20
CA LEU A 104 3.67 0.89 8.53
C LEU A 104 4.05 1.86 7.41
N ARG A 105 3.89 1.44 6.14
CA ARG A 105 4.14 2.32 4.99
C ARG A 105 3.06 3.37 4.84
N PHE A 106 1.79 3.02 5.07
CA PHE A 106 0.69 3.98 5.04
C PHE A 106 0.85 5.02 6.16
N ASP A 107 1.16 4.60 7.39
CA ASP A 107 1.44 5.52 8.51
C ASP A 107 2.57 6.51 8.17
N ALA A 108 3.64 6.03 7.54
CA ALA A 108 4.75 6.89 7.11
C ALA A 108 4.38 7.85 5.97
N ILE A 109 3.46 7.45 5.09
CA ILE A 109 2.91 8.32 4.04
C ILE A 109 2.06 9.41 4.67
N ASP A 110 1.17 9.07 5.61
CA ASP A 110 0.30 10.03 6.29
C ASP A 110 1.13 11.08 7.04
N GLN A 111 2.13 10.66 7.84
CA GLN A 111 3.05 11.59 8.50
C GLN A 111 3.79 12.52 7.54
N ARG A 112 4.14 12.01 6.34
CA ARG A 112 4.80 12.82 5.32
C ARG A 112 3.84 13.84 4.70
N LEU A 113 2.58 13.47 4.50
CA LEU A 113 1.54 14.38 3.98
C LEU A 113 1.23 15.48 4.99
N ASP A 114 1.06 15.13 6.27
CA ASP A 114 0.91 16.12 7.36
C ASP A 114 2.09 17.10 7.40
N GLY A 115 3.31 16.58 7.23
CA GLY A 115 4.53 17.40 7.15
C GLY A 115 4.60 18.28 5.90
N MET A 116 3.95 17.90 4.79
CA MET A 116 3.82 18.74 3.60
C MET A 116 2.80 19.85 3.81
N ASP A 117 1.65 19.56 4.42
CA ASP A 117 0.61 20.54 4.72
C ASP A 117 1.15 21.66 5.61
N LEU A 118 1.86 21.31 6.69
CA LEU A 118 2.52 22.29 7.56
C LEU A 118 3.54 23.18 6.83
N ARG A 119 4.22 22.64 5.81
CA ARG A 119 5.16 23.42 4.98
C ARG A 119 4.42 24.38 4.06
N PHE A 120 3.31 23.94 3.45
CA PHE A 120 2.48 24.80 2.62
C PHE A 120 1.87 25.94 3.44
N ASP A 121 1.32 25.66 4.62
CA ASP A 121 0.86 26.70 5.56
C ASP A 121 1.95 27.70 5.93
N GLY A 122 3.21 27.23 6.03
CA GLY A 122 4.37 28.08 6.29
C GLY A 122 4.76 28.96 5.09
N ILE A 123 4.59 28.45 3.88
CA ILE A 123 4.81 29.20 2.64
C ILE A 123 3.73 30.27 2.48
N ASP A 124 2.47 29.92 2.67
CA ASP A 124 1.34 30.86 2.54
C ASP A 124 1.51 32.05 3.49
N ARG A 125 1.80 31.79 4.78
CA ARG A 125 2.09 32.85 5.76
C ARG A 125 3.27 33.73 5.35
N ARG A 126 4.28 33.18 4.68
CA ARG A 126 5.44 33.95 4.21
C ARG A 126 5.08 34.81 3.00
N LEU A 127 4.22 34.32 2.11
CA LEU A 127 3.70 35.09 0.98
C LEU A 127 2.82 36.25 1.47
N ASP A 128 1.89 36.00 2.39
CA ASP A 128 1.08 37.05 3.03
C ASP A 128 1.97 38.14 3.66
N ALA A 129 3.02 37.74 4.36
CA ALA A 129 3.97 38.67 4.96
C ALA A 129 4.80 39.44 3.91
N MET A 130 5.04 38.85 2.73
CA MET A 130 5.70 39.54 1.62
C MET A 130 4.76 40.57 0.99
N ASP A 131 3.49 40.24 0.79
CA ASP A 131 2.49 41.14 0.23
C ASP A 131 2.34 42.39 1.12
N LEU A 132 2.19 42.19 2.44
CA LEU A 132 2.15 43.31 3.40
C LEU A 132 3.40 44.19 3.37
N ARG A 133 4.57 43.60 3.09
CA ARG A 133 5.81 44.36 2.95
C ARG A 133 5.85 45.16 1.65
N PHE A 134 5.30 44.63 0.56
CA PHE A 134 5.20 45.36 -0.70
C PHE A 134 4.22 46.52 -0.57
N ASP A 135 3.05 46.31 0.04
CA ASP A 135 2.10 47.39 0.33
C ASP A 135 2.75 48.52 1.14
N ALA A 136 3.54 48.17 2.16
CA ALA A 136 4.27 49.15 2.97
C ALA A 136 5.38 49.87 2.19
N ILE A 137 6.00 49.22 1.19
CA ILE A 137 6.97 49.84 0.31
C ILE A 137 6.26 50.82 -0.63
N ASP A 138 5.14 50.43 -1.22
CA ASP A 138 4.36 51.28 -2.12
C ASP A 138 3.89 52.55 -1.41
N GLN A 139 3.34 52.42 -0.20
CA GLN A 139 2.97 53.58 0.63
C GLN A 139 4.14 54.52 0.93
N ARG A 140 5.36 53.98 1.12
CA ARG A 140 6.55 54.79 1.34
C ARG A 140 6.99 55.50 0.07
N PHE A 141 6.83 54.88 -1.10
CA PHE A 141 7.10 55.52 -2.38
C PHE A 141 6.11 56.65 -2.66
N ASP A 142 4.81 56.43 -2.43
CA ASP A 142 3.79 57.48 -2.57
C ASP A 142 4.07 58.69 -1.66
N ALA A 143 4.45 58.41 -0.40
CA ALA A 143 4.82 59.46 0.55
C ALA A 143 6.09 60.20 0.13
N LEU A 144 7.08 59.50 -0.41
CA LEU A 144 8.31 60.09 -0.92
C LEU A 144 8.03 60.97 -2.15
N GLU A 145 7.23 60.49 -3.09
CA GLU A 145 6.81 61.25 -4.29
C GLU A 145 6.12 62.53 -3.88
N THR A 146 5.14 62.45 -2.97
CA THR A 146 4.44 63.62 -2.42
C THR A 146 5.43 64.61 -1.79
N SER A 147 6.32 64.15 -0.91
CA SER A 147 7.30 65.02 -0.26
C SER A 147 8.28 65.66 -1.24
N ILE A 148 8.64 64.97 -2.33
CA ILE A 148 9.53 65.50 -3.37
C ILE A 148 8.80 66.59 -4.16
N ASN A 149 7.57 66.34 -4.58
CA ASN A 149 6.75 67.31 -5.31
C ASN A 149 6.56 68.60 -4.50
N GLU A 150 6.18 68.50 -3.22
CA GLU A 150 6.05 69.67 -2.34
C GLU A 150 7.37 70.47 -2.19
N ARG A 151 8.52 69.78 -2.19
CA ARG A 151 9.83 70.45 -2.12
C ARG A 151 10.16 71.16 -3.43
N PHE A 152 9.84 70.57 -4.56
CA PHE A 152 10.02 71.21 -5.87
C PHE A 152 9.13 72.45 -6.00
N GLU A 153 7.86 72.38 -5.61
CA GLU A 153 6.98 73.55 -5.59
C GLU A 153 7.55 74.69 -4.73
N LYS A 154 8.07 74.38 -3.53
CA LYS A 154 8.74 75.38 -2.68
C LYS A 154 10.01 75.95 -3.30
N VAL A 155 10.74 75.16 -4.10
CA VAL A 155 11.91 75.62 -4.83
C VAL A 155 11.49 76.59 -5.94
N ASP A 156 10.45 76.24 -6.70
CA ASP A 156 9.89 77.10 -7.76
C ASP A 156 9.39 78.44 -7.20
N GLU A 157 8.66 78.43 -6.08
CA GLU A 157 8.24 79.65 -5.39
C GLU A 157 9.42 80.53 -4.97
N ARG A 158 10.53 79.92 -4.53
CA ARG A 158 11.74 80.67 -4.15
C ARG A 158 12.44 81.27 -5.36
N PHE A 159 12.45 80.57 -6.50
CA PHE A 159 12.98 81.10 -7.75
C PHE A 159 12.15 82.28 -8.25
N GLN A 160 10.82 82.21 -8.23
CA GLN A 160 9.95 83.34 -8.56
C GLN A 160 10.26 84.58 -7.70
N LYS A 161 10.43 84.40 -6.38
CA LYS A 161 10.84 85.49 -5.48
C LYS A 161 12.23 86.04 -5.78
N ILE A 162 13.13 85.22 -6.30
CA ILE A 162 14.46 85.66 -6.72
C ILE A 162 14.33 86.50 -7.99
N ASP A 163 13.54 86.05 -8.97
CA ASP A 163 13.29 86.78 -10.21
C ASP A 163 12.67 88.16 -9.93
N GLU A 164 11.63 88.24 -9.09
CA GLU A 164 11.03 89.52 -8.65
C GLU A 164 12.05 90.45 -7.97
N ARG A 165 13.04 89.89 -7.25
CA ARG A 165 14.09 90.69 -6.62
C ARG A 165 15.12 91.18 -7.63
N PHE A 166 15.41 90.39 -8.67
CA PHE A 166 16.28 90.82 -9.76
C PHE A 166 15.63 91.93 -10.57
N GLU A 167 14.34 91.83 -10.90
CA GLU A 167 13.60 92.92 -11.56
C GLU A 167 13.70 94.24 -10.77
N LYS A 168 13.50 94.18 -9.45
CA LYS A 168 13.67 95.36 -8.58
C LYS A 168 15.10 95.88 -8.52
N ILE A 169 16.10 95.01 -8.68
CA ILE A 169 17.50 95.42 -8.75
C ILE A 169 17.76 96.13 -10.08
N ASP A 170 17.26 95.60 -11.19
CA ASP A 170 17.37 96.20 -12.51
C ASP A 170 16.72 97.59 -12.55
N GLU A 171 15.50 97.74 -12.03
CA GLU A 171 14.85 99.06 -11.88
C GLU A 171 15.70 100.05 -11.07
N ARG A 172 16.36 99.58 -10.00
CA ARG A 172 17.24 100.44 -9.19
C ARG A 172 18.52 100.80 -9.93
N PHE A 173 19.05 99.91 -10.77
CA PHE A 173 20.21 100.21 -11.61
C PHE A 173 19.86 101.25 -12.67
N GLU A 174 18.72 101.15 -13.34
CA GLU A 174 18.23 102.18 -14.27
C GLU A 174 18.12 103.54 -13.58
N GLN A 175 17.54 103.58 -12.37
CA GLN A 175 17.46 104.83 -11.59
C GLN A 175 18.84 105.39 -11.22
N VAL A 176 19.83 104.54 -10.94
CA VAL A 176 21.20 104.97 -10.65
C VAL A 176 21.87 105.50 -11.91
N GLU A 177 21.68 104.85 -13.05
CA GLU A 177 22.18 105.29 -14.36
C GLU A 177 21.62 106.67 -14.74
N ASP A 178 20.31 106.86 -14.62
CA ASP A 178 19.65 108.17 -14.82
C ASP A 178 20.24 109.28 -13.93
N ARG A 179 20.50 108.95 -12.66
CA ARG A 179 21.10 109.89 -11.72
C ARG A 179 22.54 110.23 -12.11
N LEU A 180 23.32 109.25 -12.57
CA LEU A 180 24.68 109.46 -13.06
C LEU A 180 24.68 110.35 -14.30
N THR A 181 23.84 110.08 -15.29
CA THR A 181 23.69 110.92 -16.49
C THR A 181 23.32 112.36 -16.13
N ARG A 182 22.43 112.56 -15.15
CA ARG A 182 22.09 113.90 -14.67
C ARG A 182 23.28 114.60 -14.01
N VAL A 183 24.02 113.90 -13.15
CA VAL A 183 25.22 114.44 -12.50
C VAL A 183 26.30 114.78 -13.53
N GLU A 184 26.52 113.93 -14.51
CA GLU A 184 27.45 114.18 -15.62
C GLU A 184 27.05 115.44 -16.41
N GLY A 185 25.76 115.59 -16.74
CA GLY A 185 25.25 116.81 -17.38
C GLY A 185 25.51 118.07 -16.53
N GLN A 186 25.20 118.02 -15.24
CA GLN A 186 25.48 119.12 -14.31
C GLN A 186 26.98 119.47 -14.24
N LEU A 187 27.87 118.48 -14.26
CA LEU A 187 29.32 118.69 -14.28
C LEU A 187 29.78 119.36 -15.58
N VAL A 188 29.22 118.99 -16.73
CA VAL A 188 29.48 119.65 -18.02
C VAL A 188 29.05 121.11 -17.99
N ASP A 189 27.86 121.40 -17.46
CA ASP A 189 27.36 122.77 -17.33
C ASP A 189 28.25 123.62 -16.42
N ILE A 190 28.65 123.09 -15.25
CA ILE A 190 29.60 123.75 -14.33
C ILE A 190 30.93 124.01 -15.04
N LYS A 191 31.46 123.03 -15.77
CA LYS A 191 32.71 123.16 -16.53
C LYS A 191 32.61 124.27 -17.58
N ALA A 192 31.50 124.36 -18.31
CA ALA A 192 31.25 125.43 -19.28
C ALA A 192 31.19 126.81 -18.61
N MET A 193 30.51 126.94 -17.46
CA MET A 193 30.49 128.18 -16.69
C MET A 193 31.89 128.62 -16.26
N LEU A 194 32.71 127.70 -15.75
CA LEU A 194 34.08 127.99 -15.34
C LEU A 194 34.96 128.47 -16.50
N ILE A 195 34.83 127.87 -17.69
CA ILE A 195 35.54 128.33 -18.90
C ILE A 195 35.11 129.77 -19.26
N SER A 196 33.81 130.06 -19.21
CA SER A 196 33.27 131.40 -19.52
C SER A 196 33.73 132.48 -18.52
N LEU A 197 33.90 132.12 -17.25
CA LEU A 197 34.46 132.97 -16.19
C LEU A 197 35.96 133.23 -16.42
N GLY A 198 36.73 132.21 -16.80
CA GLY A 198 38.14 132.35 -17.15
C GLY A 198 38.39 133.20 -18.39
N ALA A 199 37.53 133.07 -19.42
CA ALA A 199 37.63 133.86 -20.65
C ALA A 199 37.30 135.35 -20.46
N LYS A 200 36.60 135.72 -19.38
CA LYS A 200 36.31 137.12 -19.00
C LYS A 200 37.44 137.78 -18.19
N ASN A 201 38.53 137.08 -17.93
CA ASN A 201 39.70 137.62 -17.24
C ASN A 201 40.91 137.70 -18.20
N PRO A 202 40.92 138.64 -19.17
CA PRO A 202 42.11 138.89 -19.98
C PRO A 202 43.12 139.66 -19.12
N ASN A 203 44.24 139.02 -18.80
CA ASN A 203 45.49 139.75 -18.63
C ASN A 203 46.06 140.04 -20.01
#